data_AF-A0A8B9IJE1-F1
#
_entry.id   AF-A0A8B9IJE1-F1
#
_cell.length_a   1.000
_cell.length_b   1.000
_cell.length_c   1.000
_cell.angle_alpha   90.00
_cell.angle_beta   90.00
_cell.angle_gamma   90.00
#
_symmetry.space_group_name_H-M   'P 1'
#
loop_
_entity.id
_entity.type
_entity.pdbx_description
1 polymer ?
#
loop_
_entity_poly.entity_id
_entity_poly.type
_entity_poly.pdbx_seq_one_letter_code
_entity_poly.pdbx_strand_id
1 'polypeptide(L)'
;MIKGSIQEEDITILNIYAPNIGSPQYIRQLLTTLKGQIDNNTIIVGDFNTPLTAMDRSSRQKINKETQALNEALNQMDLIDIYRTFHPKATEYTFFSSAHGTFSKTDHILG
;
A
#
# COMPACT_ATOMS: atom_id res chain seq x y z
N MET A 1 -4.42 -14.10 -3.80
CA MET A 1 -5.23 -14.02 -2.58
C MET A 1 -5.27 -15.39 -1.95
N ILE A 2 -4.98 -15.48 -0.66
CA ILE A 2 -5.06 -16.71 0.14
C ILE A 2 -6.13 -16.48 1.19
N LYS A 3 -7.01 -17.46 1.39
CA LYS A 3 -8.02 -17.46 2.44
C LYS A 3 -7.72 -18.61 3.38
N GLY A 4 -7.87 -18.38 4.68
CA GLY A 4 -7.71 -19.38 5.72
C GLY A 4 -8.34 -18.92 7.01
N SER A 5 -8.26 -19.73 8.06
CA SER A 5 -8.73 -19.36 9.38
C SER A 5 -7.68 -19.64 10.43
N ILE A 6 -7.64 -18.79 11.46
CA ILE A 6 -6.79 -18.94 12.64
C ILE A 6 -7.69 -18.74 13.85
N GLN A 7 -7.73 -19.71 14.77
CA GLN A 7 -8.58 -19.63 15.97
C GLN A 7 -10.05 -19.30 15.66
N GLU A 8 -10.61 -19.94 14.62
CA GLU A 8 -11.99 -19.71 14.14
C GLU A 8 -12.27 -18.33 13.54
N GLU A 9 -11.26 -17.48 13.39
CA GLU A 9 -11.36 -16.21 12.66
C GLU A 9 -10.90 -16.41 11.20
N ASP A 10 -11.79 -16.10 10.25
CA ASP A 10 -11.45 -16.09 8.83
C ASP A 10 -10.54 -14.91 8.50
N ILE A 11 -9.46 -15.17 7.77
CA ILE A 11 -8.47 -14.17 7.36
C ILE A 11 -8.24 -14.29 5.85
N THR A 12 -8.19 -13.14 5.19
CA THR A 12 -7.80 -13.05 3.78
C THR A 12 -6.47 -12.32 3.65
N ILE A 13 -5.50 -12.92 2.96
CA ILE A 13 -4.21 -12.27 2.66
C ILE A 13 -4.12 -12.02 1.15
N LEU A 14 -3.91 -10.76 0.78
CA LEU A 14 -3.66 -10.33 -0.59
C LEU A 14 -2.22 -9.82 -0.71
N ASN A 15 -1.36 -10.60 -1.35
CA ASN A 15 -0.01 -10.16 -1.72
C ASN A 15 -0.03 -9.46 -3.09
N ILE A 16 0.49 -8.24 -3.19
CA ILE A 16 0.57 -7.43 -4.41
C ILE A 16 2.02 -7.18 -4.76
N TYR A 17 2.39 -7.45 -6.01
CA TYR A 17 3.64 -6.98 -6.60
C TYR A 17 3.32 -6.10 -7.80
N ALA A 18 3.43 -4.79 -7.62
CA ALA A 18 2.98 -3.83 -8.61
C ALA A 18 4.09 -3.49 -9.63
N PRO A 19 3.74 -3.16 -10.89
CA PRO A 19 4.72 -2.78 -11.89
C PRO A 19 5.37 -1.42 -11.56
N ASN A 20 6.64 -1.23 -11.91
CA ASN A 20 7.35 0.04 -11.70
C ASN A 20 6.67 1.25 -12.37
N ILE A 21 6.04 1.06 -13.52
CA ILE A 21 5.37 2.11 -14.29
C ILE A 21 3.86 2.00 -14.08
N GLY A 22 3.23 3.13 -13.74
CA GLY A 22 1.78 3.19 -13.58
C GLY A 22 1.28 2.46 -12.33
N SER A 23 2.15 2.18 -11.35
CA SER A 23 1.78 1.41 -10.16
C SER A 23 0.52 1.89 -9.44
N PRO A 24 0.37 3.20 -9.10
CA PRO A 24 -0.80 3.63 -8.35
C PRO A 24 -2.12 3.34 -9.09
N GLN A 25 -2.11 3.46 -10.42
CA GLN A 25 -3.25 3.15 -11.26
C GLN A 25 -3.56 1.65 -11.26
N TYR A 26 -2.54 0.81 -11.39
CA TYR A 26 -2.66 -0.64 -11.37
C TYR A 26 -3.27 -1.13 -10.06
N ILE A 27 -2.72 -0.69 -8.92
CA ILE A 27 -3.21 -1.09 -7.59
C ILE A 27 -4.65 -0.63 -7.40
N ARG A 28 -4.96 0.63 -7.74
CA ARG A 28 -6.32 1.15 -7.62
C ARG A 28 -7.32 0.32 -8.44
N GLN A 29 -6.97 -0.03 -9.67
CA GLN A 29 -7.82 -0.87 -10.52
C GLN A 29 -7.98 -2.27 -9.95
N LEU A 30 -6.89 -2.90 -9.51
CA LEU A 30 -6.90 -4.23 -8.90
C LEU A 30 -7.81 -4.27 -7.66
N LEU A 31 -7.65 -3.33 -6.73
CA LEU A 31 -8.48 -3.25 -5.52
C LEU A 31 -9.95 -2.97 -5.87
N THR A 32 -10.21 -2.15 -6.89
CA THR A 32 -11.58 -1.90 -7.37
C THR A 32 -12.22 -3.18 -7.92
N THR A 33 -11.49 -3.96 -8.72
CA THR A 33 -11.95 -5.26 -9.24
C THR A 33 -12.20 -6.26 -8.11
N LEU A 34 -11.37 -6.23 -7.07
CA LEU A 34 -11.47 -7.12 -5.92
C LEU A 34 -12.38 -6.59 -4.80
N LYS A 35 -13.05 -5.44 -4.97
CA LYS A 35 -13.82 -4.77 -3.91
C LYS A 35 -14.84 -5.69 -3.23
N GLY A 36 -15.51 -6.57 -3.99
CA GLY A 36 -16.48 -7.53 -3.43
C GLY A 36 -15.85 -8.75 -2.71
N GLN A 37 -14.53 -8.87 -2.72
CA GLN A 37 -13.76 -9.93 -2.05
C GLN A 37 -12.93 -9.39 -0.88
N ILE A 38 -12.84 -8.07 -0.72
CA ILE A 38 -12.16 -7.41 0.38
C ILE A 38 -13.19 -7.17 1.48
N ASP A 39 -12.87 -7.62 2.68
CA ASP A 39 -13.65 -7.47 3.90
C ASP A 39 -12.76 -6.95 5.05
N ASN A 40 -13.35 -6.81 6.24
CA ASN A 40 -12.67 -6.27 7.42
C ASN A 40 -11.50 -7.16 7.92
N ASN A 41 -11.42 -8.41 7.47
CA ASN A 41 -10.37 -9.35 7.86
C ASN A 41 -9.34 -9.54 6.73
N THR A 42 -9.34 -8.63 5.75
CA THR A 42 -8.42 -8.66 4.62
C THR A 42 -7.17 -7.84 4.92
N ILE A 43 -6.02 -8.51 4.94
CA ILE A 43 -4.71 -7.87 5.03
C ILE A 43 -4.09 -7.85 3.63
N ILE A 44 -3.70 -6.66 3.16
CA ILE A 44 -3.04 -6.46 1.88
C ILE A 44 -1.58 -6.13 2.14
N VAL A 45 -0.67 -6.89 1.55
CA VAL A 45 0.76 -6.73 1.74
C VAL A 45 1.48 -6.73 0.41
N GLY A 46 2.68 -6.16 0.38
CA GLY A 46 3.64 -6.36 -0.70
C GLY A 46 4.23 -5.08 -1.24
N ASP A 47 4.97 -5.23 -2.34
CA ASP A 47 5.68 -4.12 -2.99
C ASP A 47 4.74 -3.39 -3.94
N PHE A 48 4.35 -2.19 -3.52
CA PHE A 48 3.49 -1.34 -4.31
C PHE A 48 4.29 -0.52 -5.31
N ASN A 49 5.62 -0.51 -5.30
CA ASN A 49 6.44 0.36 -6.15
C ASN A 49 6.01 1.84 -6.14
N THR A 50 5.29 2.27 -5.09
CA THR A 50 4.86 3.65 -4.91
C THR A 50 4.77 4.00 -3.43
N PRO A 51 5.30 5.16 -3.01
CA PRO A 51 5.02 5.71 -1.68
C PRO A 51 3.57 6.21 -1.61
N LEU A 52 2.90 6.05 -0.46
CA LEU A 52 1.51 6.49 -0.25
C LEU A 52 1.45 7.90 0.33
N THR A 53 2.49 8.34 1.03
CA THR A 53 2.59 9.66 1.65
C THR A 53 3.90 10.36 1.26
N ALA A 54 3.97 11.68 1.44
CA ALA A 54 5.23 12.41 1.28
C ALA A 54 6.30 11.93 2.30
N MET A 55 5.86 11.41 3.45
CA MET A 55 6.75 10.90 4.49
C MET A 55 7.46 9.61 4.06
N ASP A 56 6.89 8.86 3.13
CA ASP A 56 7.49 7.64 2.60
C ASP A 56 8.66 7.90 1.66
N ARG A 57 8.95 9.16 1.32
CA ARG A 57 10.13 9.55 0.54
C ARG A 57 11.11 10.30 1.43
N SER A 58 12.41 9.98 1.34
CA SER A 58 13.45 10.76 2.02
C SER A 58 13.49 12.22 1.55
N SER A 59 13.15 12.46 0.28
CA SER A 59 13.06 13.80 -0.31
C SER A 59 11.85 14.62 0.15
N ARG A 60 10.87 14.00 0.82
CA ARG A 60 9.58 14.61 1.21
C ARG A 60 8.79 15.23 0.06
N GLN A 61 9.10 14.86 -1.18
CA GLN A 61 8.36 15.35 -2.34
C GLN A 61 6.89 14.96 -2.25
N LYS A 62 6.02 15.88 -2.67
CA LYS A 62 4.58 15.66 -2.72
C LYS A 62 4.25 14.43 -3.60
N ILE A 63 3.25 13.67 -3.17
CA ILE A 63 2.70 12.55 -3.97
C ILE A 63 2.03 13.07 -5.24
N ASN A 64 2.07 12.27 -6.31
CA ASN A 64 1.44 12.62 -7.59
C ASN A 64 -0.08 12.41 -7.54
N LYS A 65 -0.79 12.83 -8.60
CA LYS A 65 -2.26 12.77 -8.66
C LYS A 65 -2.78 11.33 -8.68
N GLU A 66 -2.04 10.42 -9.29
CA GLU A 66 -2.39 9.01 -9.38
C GLU A 66 -2.33 8.34 -8.01
N THR A 67 -1.32 8.68 -7.21
CA THR A 67 -1.18 8.23 -5.81
C THR A 67 -2.27 8.85 -4.93
N GLN A 68 -2.60 10.13 -5.14
CA GLN A 68 -3.73 10.76 -4.44
C GLN A 68 -5.04 10.01 -4.71
N ALA A 69 -5.30 9.68 -5.98
CA ALA A 69 -6.51 8.98 -6.35
C ALA A 69 -6.51 7.50 -5.90
N LEU A 70 -5.34 6.88 -5.72
CA LEU A 70 -5.21 5.60 -5.02
C LEU A 70 -5.59 5.76 -3.54
N ASN A 71 -5.03 6.73 -2.83
CA ASN A 71 -5.34 6.96 -1.42
C ASN A 71 -6.83 7.25 -1.18
N GLU A 72 -7.47 8.00 -2.08
CA GLU A 72 -8.92 8.22 -2.05
C GLU A 72 -9.69 6.91 -2.17
N ALA A 73 -9.27 6.01 -3.08
CA ALA A 73 -9.90 4.69 -3.23
C ALA A 73 -9.68 3.80 -2.00
N LEU A 74 -8.49 3.84 -1.38
CA LEU A 74 -8.21 3.13 -0.12
C LEU A 74 -9.15 3.61 1.00
N ASN A 75 -9.28 4.93 1.16
CA ASN A 75 -10.19 5.52 2.14
C ASN A 75 -11.67 5.14 1.89
N GLN A 76 -12.09 5.04 0.62
CA GLN A 76 -13.45 4.60 0.28
C GLN A 76 -13.71 3.11 0.55
N MET A 77 -12.66 2.32 0.73
CA MET A 77 -12.72 0.90 1.09
C MET A 77 -12.41 0.69 2.58
N ASP A 78 -12.32 1.77 3.37
CA ASP A 78 -11.94 1.76 4.79
C ASP A 78 -10.59 1.07 5.06
N LEU A 79 -9.69 1.05 4.07
CA LEU A 79 -8.34 0.50 4.20
C LEU A 79 -7.35 1.57 4.65
N ILE A 80 -6.54 1.25 5.64
CA ILE A 80 -5.49 2.15 6.18
C ILE A 80 -4.10 1.55 5.99
N ASP A 81 -3.07 2.40 5.89
CA ASP A 81 -1.67 1.93 6.05
C ASP A 81 -1.43 1.66 7.54
N ILE A 82 -1.44 0.37 7.89
CA ILE A 82 -1.32 -0.11 9.26
C ILE A 82 0.00 0.38 9.86
N TYR A 83 1.11 0.20 9.14
CA TYR A 83 2.43 0.62 9.63
C TYR A 83 2.47 2.13 9.87
N ARG A 84 1.95 2.94 8.95
CA ARG A 84 1.96 4.40 9.11
C ARG A 84 1.04 4.87 10.24
N THR A 85 -0.04 4.14 10.51
CA THR A 85 -0.95 4.39 11.63
C THR A 85 -0.25 4.20 12.98
N PHE A 86 0.53 3.13 13.14
CA PHE A 86 1.33 2.90 14.36
C PHE A 86 2.57 3.79 14.43
N HIS A 87 3.13 4.18 13.29
CA HIS A 87 4.39 4.94 13.21
C HIS A 87 4.25 6.23 12.38
N PRO A 88 3.42 7.20 12.82
CA PRO A 88 3.08 8.37 12.01
C PRO A 88 4.28 9.28 11.71
N LYS A 89 5.35 9.22 12.52
CA LYS A 89 6.56 10.06 12.40
C LYS A 89 7.81 9.28 11.99
N ALA A 90 7.74 7.95 11.84
CA ALA A 90 8.90 7.15 11.50
C ALA A 90 9.43 7.47 10.10
N THR A 91 10.74 7.35 9.95
CA THR A 91 11.47 7.59 8.70
C THR A 91 12.18 6.34 8.20
N GLU A 92 11.56 5.19 8.42
CA GLU A 92 12.04 3.92 7.91
C GLU A 92 11.64 3.76 6.44
N TYR A 93 12.54 3.16 5.64
CA TYR A 93 12.42 3.01 4.20
C TYR A 93 12.72 1.55 3.83
N THR A 94 12.16 1.08 2.73
CA THR A 94 12.31 -0.31 2.27
C THR A 94 13.09 -0.43 0.97
N PHE A 95 13.30 0.67 0.26
CA PHE A 95 14.00 0.72 -1.02
C PHE A 95 14.99 1.89 -1.10
N PHE A 96 16.18 1.63 -1.67
CA PHE A 96 17.17 2.66 -2.01
C PHE A 96 17.35 2.75 -3.53
N SER A 97 17.14 3.95 -4.08
CA SER A 97 17.40 4.26 -5.48
C SER A 97 18.83 4.77 -5.66
N SER A 98 19.71 3.93 -6.21
CA SER A 98 21.10 4.33 -6.49
C SER A 98 21.19 5.45 -7.53
N ALA A 99 20.29 5.48 -8.52
CA ALA A 99 20.28 6.49 -9.58
C ALA A 99 19.96 7.91 -9.07
N HIS A 100 19.22 8.01 -7.97
CA HIS A 100 18.80 9.29 -7.40
C HIS A 100 19.38 9.57 -6.01
N GLY A 101 20.07 8.59 -5.40
CA GLY A 101 20.57 8.69 -4.03
C GLY A 101 19.46 8.88 -2.99
N THR A 102 18.26 8.37 -3.25
CA THR A 102 17.08 8.57 -2.40
C THR A 102 16.55 7.27 -1.82
N PHE A 103 15.89 7.38 -0.66
CA PHE A 103 15.23 6.26 0.00
C PHE A 103 13.71 6.43 -0.10
N SER A 104 13.00 5.33 -0.30
CA SER A 104 11.55 5.28 -0.33
C SER A 104 11.01 4.07 0.43
N LYS A 105 9.84 4.22 1.04
CA LYS A 105 9.02 3.11 1.50
C LYS A 105 8.03 2.76 0.39
N THR A 106 8.24 1.62 -0.25
CA THR A 106 7.38 1.12 -1.35
C THR A 106 6.62 -0.15 -0.96
N ASP A 107 7.07 -0.83 0.10
CA ASP A 107 6.34 -1.94 0.69
C ASP A 107 5.33 -1.43 1.72
N HIS A 108 4.10 -1.92 1.62
CA HIS A 108 3.00 -1.50 2.49
C HIS A 108 2.25 -2.68 3.06
N ILE A 109 1.62 -2.42 4.21
CA ILE A 109 0.69 -3.32 4.88
C ILE A 109 -0.59 -2.51 5.06
N LEU A 110 -1.65 -2.93 4.39
CA LEU A 110 -2.99 -2.36 4.52
C LEU A 110 -3.93 -3.35 5.18
N GLY A 111 -4.97 -2.81 5.82
CA GLY A 111 -6.12 -3.53 6.37
C GLY A 111 -6.97 -2.57 7.16
#